data_AF-A0A7W1IME5-F1
#
_entry.id   AF-A0A7W1IME5-F1
#
_cell.length_a   1.000
_cell.length_b   1.000
_cell.length_c   1.000
_cell.angle_alpha   90.00
_cell.angle_beta   90.00
_cell.angle_gamma   90.00
#
_symmetry.space_group_name_H-M   'P 1'
#
loop_
_entity.id
_entity.type
_entity.pdbx_description
1 polymer ?
#
loop_
_entity_poly.entity_id
_entity_poly.type
_entity_poly.pdbx_seq_one_letter_code
_entity_poly.pdbx_strand_id
1 'polypeptide(L)'
;MQALKELEFIDKIEDSFPFENYLHSLKLIDEAISISPNSVFAVIDEIAKIAGGDAVSEETLINLLKHIDKKFEHPLRKLLLETTQSIILQEEITIEETIANMELVRKHSKQYAALSTLYFSTPDKEGQLEKVWNSITDEWNKNDDLFEEEEEEEEENND
;
A
#
# COMPACT_ATOMS: atom_id res chain seq x y z
N MET A 1 -7.35 1.23 -18.09
CA MET A 1 -6.39 2.35 -18.24
C MET A 1 -5.81 2.84 -16.91
N GLN A 2 -6.60 2.94 -15.83
CA GLN A 2 -6.11 3.34 -14.51
C GLN A 2 -5.15 2.33 -13.87
N ALA A 3 -5.46 1.02 -13.94
CA ALA A 3 -4.59 -0.05 -13.44
C ALA A 3 -3.19 -0.06 -14.09
N LEU A 4 -3.11 0.20 -15.41
CA LEU A 4 -1.82 0.31 -16.10
C LEU A 4 -0.99 1.51 -15.60
N LYS A 5 -1.63 2.67 -15.39
CA LYS A 5 -0.95 3.86 -14.85
C LYS A 5 -0.49 3.65 -13.41
N GLU A 6 -1.28 2.94 -12.62
CA GLU A 6 -0.90 2.56 -11.26
C GLU A 6 0.34 1.67 -11.27
N LEU A 7 0.36 0.62 -12.11
CA LEU A 7 1.50 -0.27 -12.22
C LEU A 7 2.75 0.47 -12.71
N GLU A 8 2.63 1.26 -13.78
CA GLU A 8 3.73 2.10 -14.30
C GLU A 8 4.28 3.07 -13.25
N PHE A 9 3.42 3.60 -12.38
CA PHE A 9 3.83 4.48 -11.30
C PHE A 9 4.54 3.73 -10.18
N ILE A 10 4.02 2.56 -9.77
CA ILE A 10 4.63 1.72 -8.74
C ILE A 10 6.03 1.26 -9.19
N ASP A 11 6.15 0.73 -10.40
CA ASP A 11 7.43 0.30 -10.99
C ASP A 11 8.46 1.45 -11.05
N LYS A 12 7.98 2.69 -11.26
CA LYS A 12 8.83 3.88 -11.30
C LYS A 12 9.39 4.27 -9.93
N ILE A 13 8.67 4.01 -8.84
CA ILE A 13 9.08 4.45 -7.49
C ILE A 13 9.75 3.36 -6.67
N GLU A 14 9.48 2.09 -6.97
CA GLU A 14 10.02 0.93 -6.24
C GLU A 14 11.56 0.99 -6.18
N ASP A 15 12.10 0.97 -4.95
CA ASP A 15 13.53 1.09 -4.64
C ASP A 15 14.22 2.36 -5.19
N SER A 16 13.44 3.30 -5.71
CA SER A 16 13.90 4.48 -6.47
C SER A 16 13.28 5.79 -5.97
N PHE A 17 12.50 5.75 -4.89
CA PHE A 17 11.85 6.93 -4.35
C PHE A 17 12.88 7.99 -3.91
N PRO A 18 12.75 9.26 -4.36
CA PRO A 18 13.84 10.24 -4.30
C PRO A 18 13.92 10.97 -2.95
N PHE A 19 14.13 10.24 -1.85
CA PHE A 19 14.12 10.80 -0.49
C PHE A 19 15.03 12.02 -0.27
N GLU A 20 16.19 12.06 -0.92
CA GLU A 20 17.16 13.18 -0.88
C GLU A 20 16.62 14.47 -1.53
N ASN A 21 15.60 14.36 -2.38
CA ASN A 21 14.98 15.50 -3.05
C ASN A 21 13.52 15.63 -2.60
N TYR A 22 13.35 16.27 -1.44
CA TYR A 22 12.04 16.50 -0.83
C TYR A 22 11.00 17.08 -1.80
N LEU A 23 11.37 18.06 -2.63
CA LEU A 23 10.45 18.65 -3.61
C LEU A 23 10.03 17.67 -4.71
N HIS A 24 10.91 16.74 -5.10
CA HIS A 24 10.57 15.68 -6.04
C HIS A 24 9.65 14.65 -5.38
N SER A 25 9.93 14.25 -4.14
CA SER A 25 9.06 13.37 -3.35
C SER A 25 7.65 13.92 -3.22
N LEU A 26 7.49 15.21 -2.93
CA LEU A 26 6.17 15.85 -2.85
C LEU A 26 5.40 15.79 -4.18
N LYS A 27 6.09 15.94 -5.31
CA LYS A 27 5.48 15.82 -6.64
C LYS A 27 5.01 14.40 -6.92
N LEU A 28 5.80 13.40 -6.55
CA LEU A 28 5.43 12.00 -6.70
C LEU A 28 4.25 11.62 -5.80
N ILE A 29 4.17 12.17 -4.58
CA ILE A 29 2.99 11.99 -3.72
C ILE A 29 1.75 12.60 -4.40
N ASP A 30 1.86 13.82 -4.92
CA ASP A 30 0.74 14.48 -5.60
C ASP A 30 0.33 13.72 -6.89
N GLU A 31 1.29 13.12 -7.60
CA GLU A 31 1.06 12.23 -8.74
C GLU A 31 0.33 10.96 -8.30
N ALA A 32 0.80 10.27 -7.26
CA ALA A 32 0.18 9.07 -6.70
C ALA A 32 -1.30 9.30 -6.34
N ILE A 33 -1.59 10.41 -5.64
CA ILE A 33 -2.95 10.80 -5.24
C ILE A 33 -3.86 10.95 -6.45
N SER A 34 -3.33 11.42 -7.60
CA SER A 34 -4.11 11.57 -8.83
C SER A 34 -4.34 10.25 -9.59
N ILE A 35 -3.57 9.20 -9.27
CA ILE A 35 -3.63 7.91 -9.95
C ILE A 35 -4.62 6.99 -9.25
N SER A 36 -4.34 6.63 -7.98
CA SER A 36 -5.19 5.70 -7.22
C SER A 36 -4.81 5.67 -5.73
N PRO A 37 -5.69 5.11 -4.87
CA PRO A 37 -5.34 4.80 -3.49
C PRO A 37 -4.10 3.89 -3.36
N ASN A 38 -4.01 2.83 -4.16
CA ASN A 38 -2.91 1.88 -4.08
C ASN A 38 -1.56 2.51 -4.49
N SER A 39 -1.54 3.45 -5.44
CA SER A 39 -0.35 4.26 -5.73
C SER A 39 0.11 5.09 -4.53
N VAL A 40 -0.82 5.67 -3.76
CA VAL A 40 -0.48 6.40 -2.53
C VAL A 40 0.07 5.44 -1.47
N PHE A 41 -0.54 4.27 -1.32
CA PHE A 41 -0.05 3.25 -0.42
C PHE A 41 1.32 2.71 -0.83
N ALA A 42 1.65 2.66 -2.12
CA ALA A 42 3.01 2.31 -2.58
C ALA A 42 4.05 3.34 -2.14
N VAL A 43 3.72 4.63 -2.15
CA VAL A 43 4.62 5.66 -1.57
C VAL A 43 4.79 5.46 -0.06
N ILE A 44 3.73 5.10 0.66
CA ILE A 44 3.79 4.80 2.10
C ILE A 44 4.68 3.56 2.34
N ASP A 45 4.57 2.54 1.49
CA ASP A 45 5.38 1.33 1.54
C ASP A 45 6.88 1.63 1.36
N GLU A 46 7.24 2.47 0.39
CA GLU A 46 8.62 2.94 0.21
C GLU A 46 9.14 3.71 1.43
N ILE A 47 8.31 4.57 2.02
CA ILE A 47 8.65 5.30 3.26
C ILE A 47 8.89 4.30 4.42
N ALA A 48 8.09 3.25 4.52
CA ALA A 48 8.24 2.22 5.53
C ALA A 48 9.52 1.40 5.34
N LYS A 49 9.88 1.02 4.10
CA LYS A 49 11.07 0.21 3.80
C LYS A 49 12.39 0.91 4.15
N ILE A 50 12.46 2.23 3.96
CA ILE A 50 13.68 3.00 4.25
C ILE A 50 13.81 3.36 5.74
N ALA A 51 12.73 3.22 6.51
CA ALA A 51 12.73 3.50 7.94
C ALA A 51 13.76 2.62 8.67
N GLY A 52 14.50 3.23 9.60
CA GLY A 52 15.60 2.57 10.32
C GLY A 52 16.95 2.57 9.59
N GLY A 53 17.04 3.15 8.39
CA GLY A 53 18.31 3.46 7.73
C GLY A 53 18.87 4.84 8.10
N ASP A 54 20.20 5.00 8.01
CA ASP A 54 20.88 6.29 8.25
C ASP A 54 20.77 7.27 7.07
N ALA A 55 20.16 6.86 5.95
CA ALA A 55 20.12 7.63 4.72
C ALA A 55 19.16 8.83 4.81
N VAL A 56 18.03 8.69 5.50
CA VAL A 56 16.96 9.71 5.52
C VAL A 56 16.55 9.97 6.96
N SER A 57 16.44 11.25 7.34
CA SER A 57 16.04 11.60 8.70
C SER A 57 14.58 11.23 8.97
N GLU A 58 14.30 10.76 10.19
CA GLU A 58 12.92 10.51 10.68
C GLU A 58 12.00 11.72 10.46
N GLU A 59 12.51 12.94 10.70
CA GLU A 59 11.76 14.17 10.48
C GLU A 59 11.31 14.31 9.01
N THR A 60 12.18 13.96 8.05
CA THR A 60 11.84 14.01 6.63
C THR A 60 10.73 13.02 6.31
N LEU A 61 10.84 11.78 6.79
CA LEU A 61 9.82 10.74 6.57
C LEU A 61 8.47 11.14 7.17
N ILE A 62 8.47 11.62 8.42
CA ILE A 62 7.25 12.11 9.08
C ILE A 62 6.64 13.30 8.33
N ASN A 63 7.45 14.20 7.76
CA ASN A 63 6.94 15.33 6.97
C ASN A 63 6.29 14.87 5.65
N LEU A 64 6.80 13.81 5.02
CA LEU A 64 6.16 13.18 3.86
C LEU A 64 4.80 12.56 4.25
N LEU A 65 4.73 11.83 5.37
CA LEU A 65 3.46 11.27 5.88
C LEU A 65 2.42 12.37 6.16
N LYS A 66 2.84 13.49 6.76
CA LYS A 66 1.96 14.65 6.99
C LYS A 66 1.47 15.30 5.70
N HIS A 67 2.27 15.27 4.64
CA HIS A 67 1.84 15.78 3.33
C HIS A 67 0.76 14.88 2.73
N ILE A 68 0.92 13.57 2.84
CA ILE A 68 -0.10 12.58 2.43
C ILE A 68 -1.39 12.80 3.22
N ASP A 69 -1.32 12.87 4.56
CA ASP A 69 -2.50 13.00 5.43
C ASP A 69 -3.38 14.22 5.08
N LYS A 70 -2.76 15.33 4.68
CA LYS A 70 -3.47 16.57 4.34
C LYS A 70 -4.25 16.51 3.04
N LYS A 71 -3.90 15.60 2.13
CA LYS A 71 -4.38 15.62 0.74
C LYS A 71 -5.12 14.36 0.32
N PHE A 72 -4.83 13.24 0.96
CA PHE A 72 -5.39 11.95 0.61
C PHE A 72 -6.59 11.63 1.48
N GLU A 73 -7.68 11.14 0.90
CA GLU A 73 -8.88 10.73 1.61
C GLU A 73 -9.19 9.26 1.31
N HIS A 74 -9.03 8.39 2.31
CA HIS A 74 -9.34 6.96 2.20
C HIS A 74 -9.59 6.36 3.59
N PRO A 75 -10.51 5.38 3.75
CA PRO A 75 -10.76 4.73 5.04
C PRO A 75 -9.52 4.11 5.70
N LEU A 76 -8.61 3.55 4.90
CA LEU A 76 -7.36 2.96 5.37
C LEU A 76 -6.24 3.99 5.63
N ARG A 77 -6.42 5.28 5.26
CA ARG A 77 -5.36 6.30 5.36
C ARG A 77 -4.77 6.36 6.76
N LYS A 78 -5.64 6.54 7.76
CA LYS A 78 -5.19 6.74 9.14
C LYS A 78 -4.41 5.53 9.65
N LEU A 79 -4.91 4.33 9.38
CA LEU A 79 -4.27 3.07 9.74
C LEU A 79 -2.85 2.99 9.16
N LEU A 80 -2.69 3.20 7.84
CA LEU A 80 -1.39 3.08 7.21
C LEU A 80 -0.42 4.16 7.68
N LEU A 81 -0.88 5.41 7.84
CA LEU A 81 -0.02 6.49 8.34
C LEU A 81 0.46 6.23 9.77
N GLU A 82 -0.42 5.75 10.66
CA GLU A 82 -0.08 5.42 12.03
C GLU A 82 0.89 4.23 12.08
N THR A 83 0.63 3.16 11.33
CA THR A 83 1.54 2.01 11.25
C THR A 83 2.92 2.41 10.71
N THR A 84 2.99 3.15 9.61
CA THR A 84 4.28 3.60 9.07
C THR A 84 5.00 4.55 10.00
N GLN A 85 4.28 5.38 10.76
CA GLN A 85 4.89 6.19 11.80
C GLN A 85 5.51 5.33 12.91
N SER A 86 4.83 4.28 13.38
CA SER A 86 5.40 3.34 14.35
C SER A 86 6.63 2.63 13.81
N ILE A 87 6.66 2.26 12.52
CA ILE A 87 7.85 1.71 11.86
C ILE A 87 9.00 2.72 11.89
N ILE A 88 8.76 3.99 11.51
CA ILE A 88 9.78 5.07 11.55
C ILE A 88 10.35 5.25 12.95
N LEU A 89 9.49 5.22 13.97
CA LEU A 89 9.86 5.40 15.37
C LEU A 89 10.42 4.13 16.03
N GLN A 90 10.54 3.03 15.28
CA GLN A 90 10.97 1.71 15.76
C GLN A 90 10.14 1.22 16.96
N GLU A 91 8.85 1.54 16.95
CA GLU A 91 7.89 1.04 17.92
C GLU A 91 7.56 -0.43 17.62
N GLU A 92 7.31 -1.21 18.68
CA GLU A 92 6.96 -2.61 18.53
C GLU A 92 5.53 -2.76 18.03
N ILE A 93 5.36 -3.42 16.88
CA ILE A 93 4.06 -3.81 16.34
C ILE A 93 3.93 -5.33 16.48
N THR A 94 2.85 -5.77 17.13
CA THR A 94 2.63 -7.21 17.38
C THR A 94 2.12 -7.93 16.14
N ILE A 95 2.32 -9.26 16.08
CA ILE A 95 1.75 -10.09 15.02
C ILE A 95 0.23 -10.01 15.04
N GLU A 96 -0.38 -10.07 16.23
CA GLU A 96 -1.83 -10.02 16.40
C GLU A 96 -2.44 -8.70 15.90
N GLU A 97 -1.78 -7.58 16.20
CA GLU A 97 -2.16 -6.26 15.68
C GLU A 97 -2.02 -6.19 14.16
N THR A 98 -0.92 -6.71 13.63
CA THR A 98 -0.67 -6.73 12.18
C THR A 98 -1.75 -7.53 11.45
N ILE A 99 -2.10 -8.72 11.96
CA ILE A 99 -3.18 -9.55 11.40
C ILE A 99 -4.52 -8.81 11.44
N ALA A 100 -4.85 -8.17 12.58
CA ALA A 100 -6.08 -7.40 12.70
C ALA A 100 -6.14 -6.25 11.67
N ASN A 101 -5.00 -5.58 11.43
CA ASN A 101 -4.89 -4.52 10.43
C ASN A 101 -5.00 -5.07 9.00
N MET A 102 -4.39 -6.22 8.69
CA MET A 102 -4.52 -6.86 7.38
C MET A 102 -5.98 -7.25 7.08
N GLU A 103 -6.73 -7.71 8.07
CA GLU A 103 -8.17 -8.01 7.93
C GLU A 103 -9.03 -6.73 7.73
N LEU A 104 -8.55 -5.56 8.15
CA LEU A 104 -9.18 -4.29 7.78
C LEU A 104 -8.91 -3.95 6.32
N VAL A 105 -7.68 -4.18 5.84
CA VAL A 105 -7.29 -3.97 4.43
C VAL A 105 -8.06 -4.91 3.50
N ARG A 106 -8.34 -6.16 3.92
CA ARG A 106 -9.09 -7.16 3.14
C ARG A 106 -10.39 -6.63 2.52
N LYS A 107 -11.08 -5.72 3.22
CA LYS A 107 -12.35 -5.11 2.80
C LYS A 107 -12.20 -4.11 1.64
N HIS A 108 -10.97 -3.77 1.27
CA HIS A 108 -10.62 -2.85 0.21
C HIS A 108 -9.78 -3.61 -0.81
N SER A 109 -10.43 -4.12 -1.85
CA SER A 109 -9.78 -4.94 -2.86
C SER A 109 -8.63 -4.21 -3.57
N LYS A 110 -7.64 -4.99 -4.00
CA LYS A 110 -6.47 -4.55 -4.79
C LYS A 110 -5.58 -3.51 -4.12
N GLN A 111 -5.66 -3.35 -2.79
CA GLN A 111 -4.74 -2.49 -2.04
C GLN A 111 -3.46 -3.25 -1.65
N TYR A 112 -2.77 -3.81 -2.65
CA TYR A 112 -1.59 -4.66 -2.44
C TYR A 112 -0.44 -3.94 -1.73
N ALA A 113 -0.22 -2.66 -2.02
CA ALA A 113 0.82 -1.88 -1.36
C ALA A 113 0.49 -1.63 0.12
N ALA A 114 -0.78 -1.37 0.44
CA ALA A 114 -1.22 -1.26 1.84
C ALA A 114 -1.02 -2.59 2.58
N LEU A 115 -1.35 -3.71 1.92
CA LEU A 115 -1.13 -5.03 2.49
C LEU A 115 0.38 -5.31 2.68
N SER A 116 1.22 -4.90 1.73
CA SER A 116 2.69 -5.06 1.76
C SER A 116 3.28 -4.37 2.98
N THR A 117 2.88 -3.12 3.22
CA THR A 117 3.36 -2.34 4.35
C THR A 117 3.08 -3.04 5.68
N LEU A 118 1.89 -3.63 5.84
CA LEU A 118 1.54 -4.39 7.03
C LEU A 118 2.29 -5.72 7.11
N TYR A 119 2.39 -6.45 6.00
CA TYR A 119 3.09 -7.74 5.98
C TYR A 119 4.55 -7.61 6.43
N PHE A 120 5.22 -6.52 6.07
CA PHE A 120 6.59 -6.24 6.47
C PHE A 120 6.73 -5.43 7.76
N SER A 121 5.64 -5.05 8.43
CA SER A 121 5.71 -4.19 9.64
C SER A 121 6.19 -4.93 10.89
N THR A 122 6.16 -6.26 10.91
CA THR A 122 6.59 -7.06 12.06
C THR A 122 7.23 -8.39 11.64
N PRO A 123 8.25 -8.91 12.37
CA PRO A 123 8.86 -10.19 12.05
C PRO A 123 7.90 -11.38 12.24
N ASP A 124 7.70 -12.17 11.18
CA ASP A 124 6.84 -13.36 11.20
C ASP A 124 7.66 -14.65 11.10
N LYS A 125 8.07 -15.20 12.26
CA LYS A 125 8.86 -16.43 12.29
C LYS A 125 8.06 -17.70 11.99
N GLU A 126 6.74 -17.64 12.13
CA GLU A 126 5.86 -18.81 12.06
C GLU A 126 5.00 -18.83 10.79
N GLY A 127 5.15 -17.85 9.90
CA GLY A 127 4.41 -17.73 8.65
C GLY A 127 2.92 -17.45 8.88
N GLN A 128 2.57 -16.72 9.94
CA GLN A 128 1.19 -16.33 10.24
C GLN A 128 0.69 -15.23 9.29
N LEU A 129 1.52 -14.22 9.02
CA LEU A 129 1.21 -13.13 8.10
C LEU A 129 1.13 -13.62 6.66
N GLU A 130 1.98 -14.56 6.26
CA GLU A 130 1.96 -15.15 4.91
C GLU A 130 0.64 -15.88 4.63
N LYS A 131 0.10 -16.58 5.62
CA LYS A 131 -1.22 -17.23 5.51
C LYS A 131 -2.35 -16.22 5.30
N VAL A 132 -2.30 -15.10 6.05
CA VAL A 132 -3.30 -14.03 5.94
C VAL A 132 -3.16 -13.31 4.60
N TRP A 133 -1.93 -13.01 4.16
CA TRP A 133 -1.65 -12.46 2.83
C TRP A 133 -2.28 -13.30 1.74
N ASN A 134 -1.92 -14.59 1.67
CA ASN A 134 -2.40 -15.49 0.63
C ASN A 134 -3.93 -15.59 0.65
N SER A 135 -4.54 -15.70 1.84
CA SER A 135 -6.00 -15.72 1.97
C SER A 135 -6.66 -14.46 1.41
N ILE A 136 -6.08 -13.28 1.63
CA ILE A 136 -6.63 -12.00 1.16
C ILE A 136 -6.45 -11.89 -0.35
N THR A 137 -5.25 -12.17 -0.86
CA THR A 137 -4.96 -12.05 -2.29
C THR A 137 -5.73 -13.06 -3.12
N ASP A 138 -5.91 -14.29 -2.63
CA ASP A 138 -6.72 -15.32 -3.29
C ASP A 138 -8.19 -14.91 -3.40
N GLU A 139 -8.72 -14.22 -2.37
CA GLU A 139 -10.08 -13.68 -2.40
C GLU A 139 -10.22 -12.56 -3.42
N TRP A 140 -9.25 -11.63 -3.46
CA TRP A 140 -9.26 -10.55 -4.43
C TRP A 140 -9.17 -11.05 -5.88
N ASN A 141 -8.32 -12.05 -6.13
CA ASN A 141 -8.14 -12.62 -7.47
C ASN A 141 -9.38 -13.41 -7.93
N LYS A 142 -9.98 -14.23 -7.06
CA LYS A 142 -11.22 -14.96 -7.41
C LYS A 142 -12.39 -14.04 -7.72
N ASN A 143 -12.48 -12.92 -7.03
CA ASN A 143 -13.53 -11.96 -7.29
C ASN A 143 -13.32 -11.26 -8.64
N ASP A 144 -12.08 -11.11 -9.12
CA ASP A 144 -11.80 -10.57 -10.46
C ASP A 144 -12.23 -11.53 -11.57
N ASP A 145 -11.91 -12.83 -11.43
CA ASP A 145 -12.25 -13.86 -12.42
C ASP A 145 -13.78 -13.96 -12.65
N LEU A 146 -14.60 -13.77 -11.60
CA LEU A 146 -16.06 -13.84 -11.69
C LEU A 146 -16.70 -12.68 -12.49
N PHE A 147 -16.03 -11.53 -12.59
CA PHE A 147 -16.52 -10.41 -13.39
C PHE A 147 -16.11 -10.51 -14.86
N GLU A 148 -15.03 -11.24 -15.18
CA GLU A 148 -14.63 -11.51 -16.57
C GLU A 148 -15.56 -12.55 -17.23
N GLU A 149 -16.03 -13.56 -16.48
CA GLU A 149 -16.95 -14.58 -16.99
C GLU A 149 -18.38 -14.05 -17.25
N GLU A 150 -18.88 -13.08 -16.46
CA GLU A 150 -20.21 -12.49 -16.67
C GLU A 150 -20.27 -11.54 -17.89
N GLU A 151 -19.16 -10.87 -18.26
CA GLU A 151 -19.11 -10.02 -19.47
C GLU A 151 -19.07 -10.84 -20.78
N GLU A 152 -18.48 -12.04 -20.77
CA GLU A 152 -18.47 -12.93 -21.96
C GLU A 152 -19.85 -13.57 -22.23
N GLU A 153 -20.64 -13.88 -21.20
CA GLU A 153 -21.99 -14.46 -21.37
C GLU A 153 -23.05 -13.44 -21.86
N GLU A 154 -22.85 -12.14 -21.67
CA GLU A 154 -23.75 -11.09 -22.21
C GLU A 154 -23.48 -10.75 -23.69
N GLU A 155 -22.28 -11.01 -24.22
CA GLU A 155 -21.96 -10.83 -25.65
C GLU A 155 -22.46 -12.00 -26.51
N GLU A 156 -22.51 -13.24 -26.01
CA GLU A 156 -23.05 -14.39 -26.76
C GLU A 156 -24.59 -14.43 -26.88
N ASN A 157 -25.31 -13.61 -26.10
CA ASN A 157 -26.78 -13.59 -26.11
C ASN A 157 -27.40 -12.43 -26.91
N ASN A 158 -26.60 -11.65 -27.64
CA ASN A 158 -27.05 -10.52 -28.47
C ASN A 158 -26.92 -10.75 -30.00
N ASP A 159 -26.71 -11.99 -30.45
CA ASP A 159 -26.76 -12.38 -31.87
C ASP A 159 -28.19 -12.66 -32.40
#